data_AF-A0A4Q3C4U5-F1
#
_entry.id   AF-A0A4Q3C4U5-F1
#
_cell.length_a   1.000
_cell.length_b   1.000
_cell.length_c   1.000
_cell.angle_alpha   90.00
_cell.angle_beta   90.00
_cell.angle_gamma   90.00
#
_symmetry.space_group_name_H-M   'P 1'
#
loop_
_entity.id
_entity.type
_entity.pdbx_description
1 polymer ?
#
loop_
_entity_poly.entity_id
_entity_poly.type
_entity_poly.pdbx_seq_one_letter_code
_entity_poly.pdbx_strand_id
1 'polypeptide(L)'
;MEQCQCFRNTNSGWKVIQNKAYSPCSVDNGERLKTYMVIGPGDEVMGGRYPWGWEMPGYNAANWLKPIQVANPVTVGYGTDNQWTLAPRNIPLITEKQQRFGKIARLSGLKNSNNFLHGKASLTIPANSNVSILIDQNFNTVAYPELILSKGKGSSVKVTYAEALFKNGIKGNRNDIAGKEIVGNFDIFHPDGEYKRLFRPLWLRTYRFVQLDIITKAQPLVINDFYGMQSGYPFKAVASFTSNDESLQDIWNVGWRTAA
;
A
#
# COMPACT_ATOMS: atom_id res chain seq x y z
N MET A 1 -35.56 -24.66 21.77
CA MET A 1 -35.11 -24.12 20.47
C MET A 1 -33.60 -24.25 20.43
N GLU A 2 -33.09 -25.33 19.85
CA GLU A 2 -31.66 -25.50 19.62
C GLU A 2 -31.22 -24.52 18.54
N GLN A 3 -30.29 -23.62 18.88
CA GLN A 3 -29.60 -22.82 17.87
C GLN A 3 -28.72 -23.77 17.07
N CYS A 4 -29.11 -24.06 15.84
CA CYS A 4 -28.27 -24.76 14.88
C CYS A 4 -27.05 -23.87 14.58
N GLN A 5 -25.91 -24.16 15.21
CA GLN A 5 -24.65 -23.51 14.89
C GLN A 5 -24.22 -23.97 13.49
N CYS A 6 -24.21 -23.04 12.53
CA CYS A 6 -23.77 -23.33 11.18
C CYS A 6 -22.26 -23.13 11.08
N PHE A 7 -21.50 -24.21 10.98
CA PHE A 7 -20.05 -24.15 10.77
C PHE A 7 -19.73 -23.77 9.31
N ARG A 8 -18.80 -22.85 9.09
CA ARG A 8 -18.28 -22.48 7.76
C ARG A 8 -16.79 -22.86 7.71
N ASN A 9 -16.43 -23.75 6.79
CA ASN A 9 -15.06 -24.25 6.61
C ASN A 9 -14.56 -24.00 5.19
N THR A 10 -13.24 -23.93 4.98
CA THR A 10 -12.55 -23.83 3.68
C THR A 10 -12.52 -25.17 2.93
N ASN A 11 -13.70 -25.69 2.57
CA ASN A 11 -13.87 -26.99 1.90
C ASN A 11 -13.95 -26.87 0.35
N SER A 12 -14.30 -27.98 -0.32
CA SER A 12 -14.45 -28.04 -1.79
C SER A 12 -15.64 -27.24 -2.37
N GLY A 13 -16.51 -26.70 -1.51
CA GLY A 13 -17.63 -25.83 -1.90
C GLY A 13 -17.20 -24.40 -2.25
N TRP A 14 -15.96 -24.02 -1.95
CA TRP A 14 -15.41 -22.73 -2.32
C TRP A 14 -15.13 -22.62 -3.83
N LYS A 15 -14.85 -21.40 -4.27
CA LYS A 15 -14.47 -21.06 -5.65
C LYS A 15 -13.17 -20.28 -5.63
N VAL A 16 -12.32 -20.49 -6.62
CA VAL A 16 -11.01 -19.82 -6.73
C VAL A 16 -10.76 -19.31 -8.14
N ILE A 17 -9.99 -18.24 -8.25
CA ILE A 17 -9.55 -17.67 -9.52
C ILE A 17 -8.13 -17.11 -9.35
N GLN A 18 -7.33 -17.17 -10.41
CA GLN A 18 -6.12 -16.37 -10.50
C GLN A 18 -6.49 -14.94 -10.89
N ASN A 19 -6.19 -13.95 -10.05
CA ASN A 19 -6.41 -12.56 -10.40
C ASN A 19 -5.37 -12.07 -11.41
N LYS A 20 -5.73 -12.10 -12.71
CA LYS A 20 -4.89 -11.65 -13.83
C LYS A 20 -4.82 -10.12 -13.98
N ALA A 21 -5.37 -9.36 -13.04
CA ALA A 21 -5.17 -7.91 -12.99
C ALA A 21 -3.77 -7.52 -12.52
N TYR A 22 -3.12 -8.37 -11.71
CA TYR A 22 -1.80 -8.12 -11.16
C TYR A 22 -0.67 -8.61 -12.07
N SER A 23 0.42 -7.86 -12.11
CA SER A 23 1.71 -8.27 -12.67
C SER A 23 2.82 -7.60 -11.85
N PRO A 24 4.00 -8.24 -11.68
CA PRO A 24 5.09 -7.64 -10.95
C PRO A 24 5.69 -6.45 -11.72
N CYS A 25 5.98 -5.35 -11.02
CA CYS A 25 6.76 -4.22 -11.52
C CYS A 25 7.91 -3.88 -10.56
N SER A 26 8.69 -2.84 -10.87
CA SER A 26 9.82 -2.41 -10.02
C SER A 26 10.83 -3.53 -9.71
N VAL A 27 11.03 -4.45 -10.65
CA VAL A 27 11.94 -5.60 -10.54
C VAL A 27 13.42 -5.21 -10.71
N ASP A 28 13.67 -3.96 -11.07
CA ASP A 28 14.97 -3.36 -11.41
C ASP A 28 15.58 -2.56 -10.23
N ASN A 29 15.06 -2.71 -9.01
CA ASN A 29 15.46 -1.91 -7.84
C ASN A 29 16.98 -1.83 -7.64
N GLY A 30 17.69 -2.94 -7.81
CA GLY A 30 19.15 -3.00 -7.64
C GLY A 30 19.92 -2.11 -8.62
N GLU A 31 19.55 -2.16 -9.89
CA GLU A 31 20.15 -1.32 -10.94
C GLU A 31 19.76 0.15 -10.75
N ARG A 32 18.48 0.41 -10.51
CA ARG A 32 17.91 1.75 -10.41
C ARG A 32 18.42 2.54 -9.20
N LEU A 33 18.63 1.88 -8.07
CA LEU A 33 19.10 2.53 -6.84
C LEU A 33 20.60 2.31 -6.58
N LYS A 34 21.28 1.49 -7.39
CA LYS A 34 22.69 1.11 -7.21
C LYS A 34 22.99 0.63 -5.79
N THR A 35 22.06 -0.11 -5.20
CA THR A 35 22.14 -0.63 -3.84
C THR A 35 21.35 -1.93 -3.72
N TYR A 36 21.63 -2.69 -2.67
CA TYR A 36 20.90 -3.90 -2.37
C TYR A 36 19.56 -3.57 -1.69
N MET A 37 18.46 -4.15 -2.19
CA MET A 37 17.14 -4.04 -1.59
C MET A 37 16.52 -5.43 -1.42
N VAL A 38 16.07 -5.73 -0.21
CA VAL A 38 15.33 -6.97 0.10
C VAL A 38 13.85 -6.65 0.23
N ILE A 39 13.22 -6.33 -0.90
CA ILE A 39 11.78 -6.10 -1.01
C ILE A 39 11.26 -6.89 -2.20
N GLY A 40 10.04 -7.43 -2.08
CA GLY A 40 9.33 -8.00 -3.23
C GLY A 40 9.09 -6.95 -4.33
N PRO A 41 8.72 -7.39 -5.54
CA PRO A 41 8.36 -6.49 -6.61
C PRO A 41 7.19 -5.58 -6.21
N GLY A 42 7.04 -4.47 -6.93
CA GLY A 42 5.81 -3.70 -6.90
C GLY A 42 4.68 -4.39 -7.66
N ASP A 43 3.48 -3.85 -7.52
CA ASP A 43 2.26 -4.31 -8.16
C ASP A 43 1.88 -3.38 -9.32
N GLU A 44 1.86 -3.91 -10.54
CA GLU A 44 1.14 -3.30 -11.66
C GLU A 44 -0.27 -3.89 -11.74
N VAL A 45 -1.28 -3.05 -11.59
CA VAL A 45 -2.69 -3.46 -11.47
C VAL A 45 -3.52 -2.88 -12.60
N MET A 46 -4.01 -3.78 -13.44
CA MET A 46 -4.96 -3.47 -14.52
C MET A 46 -6.39 -3.47 -13.97
N GLY A 47 -6.90 -2.30 -13.58
CA GLY A 47 -8.22 -2.16 -12.96
C GLY A 47 -9.35 -2.75 -13.80
N GLY A 48 -9.27 -2.66 -15.14
CA GLY A 48 -10.29 -3.23 -16.03
C GLY A 48 -10.35 -4.77 -16.05
N ARG A 49 -9.36 -5.46 -15.45
CA ARG A 49 -9.31 -6.92 -15.31
C ARG A 49 -9.57 -7.38 -13.88
N TYR A 50 -9.64 -6.46 -12.92
CA TYR A 50 -9.83 -6.79 -11.52
C TYR A 50 -11.27 -7.28 -11.29
N PRO A 51 -11.50 -8.34 -10.52
CA PRO A 51 -12.84 -8.88 -10.25
C PRO A 51 -13.59 -8.02 -9.23
N TRP A 52 -13.85 -6.75 -9.55
CA TRP A 52 -14.47 -5.82 -8.62
C TRP A 52 -15.83 -6.32 -8.10
N GLY A 53 -16.04 -6.21 -6.79
CA GLY A 53 -17.26 -6.68 -6.13
C GLY A 53 -17.28 -8.16 -5.75
N TRP A 54 -16.19 -8.91 -5.97
CA TRP A 54 -16.12 -10.35 -5.65
C TRP A 54 -16.39 -10.70 -4.18
N GLU A 55 -16.15 -9.75 -3.27
CA GLU A 55 -16.38 -9.90 -1.82
C GLU A 55 -17.87 -9.71 -1.44
N MET A 56 -18.69 -9.22 -2.37
CA MET A 56 -20.09 -8.91 -2.09
C MET A 56 -21.00 -10.13 -2.32
N PRO A 57 -22.05 -10.30 -1.50
CA PRO A 57 -23.09 -11.29 -1.77
C PRO A 57 -23.69 -11.11 -3.17
N GLY A 58 -23.97 -12.23 -3.84
CA GLY A 58 -24.57 -12.22 -5.19
C GLY A 58 -23.59 -12.00 -6.34
N TYR A 59 -22.27 -11.91 -6.08
CA TYR A 59 -21.28 -11.87 -7.14
C TYR A 59 -21.34 -13.13 -8.03
N ASN A 60 -21.33 -12.93 -9.35
CA ASN A 60 -21.35 -14.04 -10.31
C ASN A 60 -19.96 -14.68 -10.44
N ALA A 61 -19.73 -15.73 -9.64
CA ALA A 61 -18.52 -16.55 -9.68
C ALA A 61 -18.68 -17.84 -10.50
N ALA A 62 -19.62 -17.91 -11.46
CA ALA A 62 -19.89 -19.13 -12.22
C ALA A 62 -18.65 -19.66 -12.96
N ASN A 63 -17.80 -18.74 -13.46
CA ASN A 63 -16.58 -19.07 -14.21
C ASN A 63 -15.35 -19.32 -13.33
N TRP A 64 -15.50 -19.30 -11.99
CA TRP A 64 -14.40 -19.58 -11.08
C TRP A 64 -14.19 -21.09 -10.92
N LEU A 65 -12.93 -21.47 -10.72
CA LEU A 65 -12.48 -22.85 -10.62
C LEU A 65 -12.88 -23.44 -9.26
N LYS A 66 -12.91 -24.77 -9.19
CA LYS A 66 -12.99 -25.50 -7.92
C LYS A 66 -11.61 -25.54 -7.27
N PRO A 67 -11.49 -25.31 -5.95
CA PRO A 67 -10.22 -25.45 -5.26
C PRO A 67 -9.80 -26.93 -5.22
N ILE A 68 -8.48 -27.15 -5.12
CA ILE A 68 -7.88 -28.45 -4.84
C ILE A 68 -7.34 -28.40 -3.41
N GLN A 69 -7.58 -29.45 -2.63
CA GLN A 69 -7.02 -29.56 -1.29
C GLN A 69 -5.51 -29.82 -1.39
N VAL A 70 -4.72 -28.99 -0.72
CA VAL A 70 -3.25 -29.09 -0.75
C VAL A 70 -2.70 -29.93 0.41
N ALA A 71 -3.31 -29.83 1.60
CA ALA A 71 -2.92 -30.57 2.79
C ALA A 71 -4.11 -30.74 3.76
N ASN A 72 -3.98 -31.65 4.72
CA ASN A 72 -4.89 -31.72 5.87
C ASN A 72 -4.33 -30.83 7.00
N PRO A 73 -5.19 -30.11 7.75
CA PRO A 73 -4.74 -29.36 8.91
C PRO A 73 -4.34 -30.34 10.02
N VAL A 74 -3.13 -30.19 10.55
CA VAL A 74 -2.62 -30.98 11.68
C VAL A 74 -2.04 -30.05 12.73
N THR A 75 -2.14 -30.39 14.01
CA THR A 75 -1.57 -29.57 15.09
C THR A 75 -0.07 -29.81 15.24
N VAL A 76 0.65 -28.86 15.84
CA VAL A 76 2.05 -29.10 16.23
C VAL A 76 2.17 -30.35 17.11
N GLY A 77 3.18 -31.18 16.86
CA GLY A 77 3.38 -32.47 17.54
C GLY A 77 2.62 -33.65 16.93
N TYR A 78 1.86 -33.46 15.85
CA TYR A 78 1.21 -34.55 15.12
C TYR A 78 2.17 -35.21 14.12
N GLY A 79 2.31 -36.54 14.21
CA GLY A 79 3.13 -37.33 13.30
C GLY A 79 4.64 -37.12 13.47
N THR A 80 5.43 -37.73 12.57
CA THR A 80 6.90 -37.63 12.54
C THR A 80 7.43 -36.95 11.28
N ASP A 81 6.55 -36.58 10.35
CA ASP A 81 6.91 -35.98 9.06
C ASP A 81 6.92 -34.44 9.13
N ASN A 82 7.60 -33.79 8.18
CA ASN A 82 7.64 -32.34 8.01
C ASN A 82 6.32 -31.78 7.43
N GLN A 83 5.21 -31.97 8.13
CA GLN A 83 3.89 -31.47 7.72
C GLN A 83 3.73 -29.97 8.06
N TRP A 84 2.84 -29.27 7.34
CA TRP A 84 2.42 -27.93 7.73
C TRP A 84 1.52 -28.00 8.97
N THR A 85 2.11 -27.80 10.14
CA THR A 85 1.42 -27.85 11.42
C THR A 85 0.86 -26.50 11.84
N LEU A 86 -0.32 -26.51 12.47
CA LEU A 86 -0.98 -25.37 13.07
C LEU A 86 -0.66 -25.30 14.57
N ALA A 87 -0.29 -24.12 15.03
CA ALA A 87 -0.20 -23.80 16.45
C ALA A 87 -1.00 -22.51 16.72
N PRO A 88 -1.67 -22.40 17.88
CA PRO A 88 -2.27 -21.14 18.29
C PRO A 88 -1.21 -20.04 18.30
N ARG A 89 -1.57 -18.87 17.75
CA ARG A 89 -0.69 -17.70 17.79
C ARG A 89 -0.48 -17.29 19.25
N ASN A 90 0.78 -17.04 19.63
CA ASN A 90 1.17 -16.60 20.98
C ASN A 90 1.47 -15.09 21.11
N ILE A 91 1.30 -14.34 20.02
CA ILE A 91 1.47 -12.87 19.96
C ILE A 91 0.19 -12.20 19.43
N PRO A 92 -0.03 -10.90 19.70
CA PRO A 92 -1.18 -10.17 19.18
C PRO A 92 -1.27 -10.16 17.65
N LEU A 93 -2.46 -9.83 17.12
CA LEU A 93 -2.63 -9.53 15.70
C LEU A 93 -1.97 -8.19 15.37
N ILE A 94 -1.47 -8.06 14.13
CA ILE A 94 -1.08 -6.77 13.56
C ILE A 94 -2.33 -5.90 13.48
N THR A 95 -2.19 -4.63 13.82
CA THR A 95 -3.26 -3.63 13.71
C THR A 95 -3.01 -2.71 12.54
N GLU A 96 -4.09 -2.29 11.89
CA GLU A 96 -4.03 -1.21 10.88
C GLU A 96 -4.67 0.06 11.43
N LYS A 97 -4.03 1.20 11.22
CA LYS A 97 -4.58 2.52 11.54
C LYS A 97 -4.43 3.44 10.34
N GLN A 98 -5.54 4.06 9.94
CA GLN A 98 -5.52 5.07 8.90
C GLN A 98 -4.62 6.26 9.30
N GLN A 99 -3.69 6.61 8.42
CA GLN A 99 -2.72 7.68 8.59
C GLN A 99 -2.78 8.62 7.39
N ARG A 100 -3.01 9.91 7.67
CA ARG A 100 -3.02 10.97 6.65
C ARG A 100 -1.59 11.42 6.33
N PHE A 101 -1.39 11.83 5.08
CA PHE A 101 -0.14 12.44 4.65
C PHE A 101 0.01 13.86 5.21
N GLY A 102 1.26 14.30 5.34
CA GLY A 102 1.61 15.59 5.92
C GLY A 102 1.31 16.75 4.97
N LYS A 103 2.05 16.84 3.86
CA LYS A 103 1.97 17.95 2.91
C LYS A 103 2.40 17.57 1.50
N ILE A 104 2.03 18.39 0.52
CA ILE A 104 2.58 18.34 -0.84
C ILE A 104 3.90 19.09 -0.83
N ALA A 105 4.99 18.38 -1.10
CA ALA A 105 6.33 18.92 -1.14
C ALA A 105 6.70 19.51 -2.51
N ARG A 106 6.16 18.96 -3.59
CA ARG A 106 6.34 19.47 -4.95
C ARG A 106 5.15 19.09 -5.83
N LEU A 107 4.71 20.01 -6.66
CA LEU A 107 3.62 19.82 -7.62
C LEU A 107 4.09 20.26 -9.01
N SER A 108 3.83 19.44 -10.02
CA SER A 108 4.08 19.75 -11.44
C SER A 108 2.91 19.27 -12.29
N GLY A 109 2.58 19.99 -13.37
CA GLY A 109 1.47 19.67 -14.27
C GLY A 109 0.09 20.14 -13.81
N LEU A 110 -0.02 20.73 -12.60
CA LEU A 110 -1.22 21.39 -12.09
C LEU A 110 -0.88 22.76 -11.52
N LYS A 111 -1.80 23.72 -11.66
CA LYS A 111 -1.64 25.08 -11.09
C LYS A 111 -1.69 25.07 -9.56
N ASN A 112 -2.58 24.26 -9.00
CA ASN A 112 -2.78 24.09 -7.58
C ASN A 112 -3.35 22.70 -7.28
N SER A 113 -3.27 22.31 -6.02
CA SER A 113 -3.93 21.15 -5.44
C SER A 113 -4.81 21.62 -4.29
N ASN A 114 -5.88 20.89 -3.99
CA ASN A 114 -6.72 21.13 -2.82
C ASN A 114 -6.29 20.25 -1.64
N ASN A 115 -7.09 20.25 -0.57
CA ASN A 115 -6.82 19.52 0.67
C ASN A 115 -7.15 18.00 0.60
N PHE A 116 -6.94 17.35 -0.55
CA PHE A 116 -7.30 15.93 -0.73
C PHE A 116 -6.50 14.98 0.17
N LEU A 117 -5.26 15.32 0.53
CA LEU A 117 -4.43 14.52 1.45
C LEU A 117 -5.04 14.38 2.87
N HIS A 118 -5.99 15.25 3.21
CA HIS A 118 -6.68 15.22 4.50
C HIS A 118 -8.09 14.62 4.40
N GLY A 119 -8.47 14.05 3.25
CA GLY A 119 -9.79 13.44 3.03
C GLY A 119 -10.95 14.44 3.02
N LYS A 120 -10.68 15.74 2.86
CA LYS A 120 -11.69 16.81 2.89
C LYS A 120 -12.17 17.23 1.51
N ALA A 121 -11.48 16.81 0.46
CA ALA A 121 -11.79 17.16 -0.93
C ALA A 121 -11.26 16.05 -1.87
N SER A 122 -11.76 16.03 -3.10
CA SER A 122 -11.20 15.19 -4.17
C SER A 122 -10.37 16.03 -5.12
N LEU A 123 -9.26 15.50 -5.64
CA LEU A 123 -8.44 16.17 -6.63
C LEU A 123 -8.77 15.64 -8.03
N THR A 124 -9.12 16.54 -8.95
CA THR A 124 -9.35 16.17 -10.36
C THR A 124 -8.10 16.46 -11.19
N ILE A 125 -7.62 15.43 -11.88
CA ILE A 125 -6.56 15.49 -12.87
C ILE A 125 -7.21 15.64 -14.26
N PRO A 126 -6.96 16.72 -14.99
CA PRO A 126 -7.57 16.96 -16.31
C PRO A 126 -7.26 15.83 -17.30
N ALA A 127 -8.10 15.69 -18.33
CA ALA A 127 -7.81 14.81 -19.46
C ALA A 127 -6.52 15.26 -20.19
N ASN A 128 -5.84 14.30 -20.83
CA ASN A 128 -4.63 14.51 -21.64
C ASN A 128 -3.53 15.30 -20.92
N SER A 129 -3.28 14.97 -19.65
CA SER A 129 -2.29 15.66 -18.82
C SER A 129 -1.26 14.70 -18.24
N ASN A 130 -0.09 15.27 -17.91
CA ASN A 130 0.97 14.63 -17.15
C ASN A 130 1.17 15.42 -15.86
N VAL A 131 0.96 14.79 -14.71
CA VAL A 131 1.00 15.43 -13.40
C VAL A 131 1.90 14.65 -12.46
N SER A 132 2.77 15.35 -11.74
CA SER A 132 3.59 14.76 -10.67
C SER A 132 3.30 15.45 -9.34
N ILE A 133 2.94 14.66 -8.32
CA ILE A 133 2.65 15.13 -6.97
C ILE A 133 3.59 14.42 -6.00
N LEU A 134 4.60 15.14 -5.49
CA LEU A 134 5.47 14.64 -4.43
C LEU A 134 4.89 15.01 -3.07
N ILE A 135 4.69 14.01 -2.24
CA ILE A 135 4.06 14.11 -0.92
C ILE A 135 5.11 13.77 0.15
N ASP A 136 5.15 14.57 1.22
CA ASP A 136 5.95 14.33 2.42
C ASP A 136 5.02 13.89 3.57
N GLN A 137 5.23 12.67 4.07
CA GLN A 137 4.58 12.11 5.26
C GLN A 137 5.08 12.77 6.56
N ASN A 138 6.07 13.66 6.47
CA ASN A 138 6.84 14.30 7.56
C ASN A 138 7.78 13.34 8.31
N PHE A 139 7.41 12.06 8.42
CA PHE A 139 8.21 11.03 9.08
C PHE A 139 8.19 9.73 8.27
N ASN A 140 9.15 8.85 8.54
CA ASN A 140 9.19 7.53 7.90
C ASN A 140 8.11 6.64 8.54
N THR A 141 7.35 5.94 7.72
CA THR A 141 6.27 5.04 8.16
C THR A 141 6.28 3.74 7.37
N VAL A 142 5.57 2.75 7.90
CA VAL A 142 5.31 1.46 7.26
C VAL A 142 3.80 1.30 7.15
N ALA A 143 3.30 1.29 5.92
CA ALA A 143 1.87 1.31 5.67
C ALA A 143 1.51 0.65 4.34
N TYR A 144 0.25 0.26 4.19
CA TYR A 144 -0.33 0.05 2.86
C TYR A 144 -0.85 1.39 2.33
N PRO A 145 -0.23 1.98 1.30
CA PRO A 145 -0.76 3.17 0.64
C PRO A 145 -2.03 2.81 -0.12
N GLU A 146 -3.13 3.47 0.22
CA GLU A 146 -4.46 3.24 -0.34
C GLU A 146 -4.90 4.46 -1.14
N LEU A 147 -5.12 4.24 -2.44
CA LEU A 147 -5.52 5.27 -3.38
C LEU A 147 -6.92 4.96 -3.90
N ILE A 148 -7.87 5.84 -3.58
CA ILE A 148 -9.25 5.73 -4.04
C ILE A 148 -9.43 6.60 -5.28
N LEU A 149 -9.72 5.97 -6.42
CA LEU A 149 -9.82 6.62 -7.71
C LEU A 149 -11.22 6.49 -8.31
N SER A 150 -11.62 7.51 -9.07
CA SER A 150 -12.78 7.46 -9.97
C SER A 150 -12.39 7.95 -11.36
N LYS A 151 -13.08 7.45 -12.39
CA LYS A 151 -12.86 7.84 -13.80
C LYS A 151 -11.45 7.48 -14.27
N GLY A 152 -10.87 8.27 -15.17
CA GLY A 152 -9.52 8.09 -15.68
C GLY A 152 -9.29 6.84 -16.50
N LYS A 153 -10.28 6.33 -17.24
CA LYS A 153 -10.11 5.18 -18.16
C LYS A 153 -8.89 5.38 -19.06
N GLY A 154 -7.99 4.40 -19.05
CA GLY A 154 -6.75 4.42 -19.84
C GLY A 154 -5.64 5.30 -19.25
N SER A 155 -5.84 5.85 -18.05
CA SER A 155 -4.79 6.56 -17.30
C SER A 155 -3.84 5.57 -16.64
N SER A 156 -2.65 6.03 -16.30
CA SER A 156 -1.68 5.32 -15.49
C SER A 156 -1.30 6.18 -14.29
N VAL A 157 -1.27 5.58 -13.11
CA VAL A 157 -0.82 6.21 -11.87
C VAL A 157 0.34 5.39 -11.32
N LYS A 158 1.57 5.87 -11.49
CA LYS A 158 2.74 5.29 -10.84
C LYS A 158 2.91 5.90 -9.46
N VAL A 159 3.05 5.06 -8.44
CA VAL A 159 3.25 5.47 -7.05
C VAL A 159 4.63 5.04 -6.60
N THR A 160 5.55 5.99 -6.44
CA THR A 160 6.94 5.72 -6.03
C THR A 160 7.13 6.02 -4.55
N TYR A 161 7.79 5.13 -3.82
CA TYR A 161 8.01 5.20 -2.37
C TYR A 161 9.49 5.37 -2.04
N ALA A 162 9.83 6.35 -1.20
CA ALA A 162 11.20 6.52 -0.74
C ALA A 162 11.28 7.09 0.69
N GLU A 163 12.30 6.71 1.44
CA GLU A 163 12.58 7.33 2.74
C GLU A 163 13.28 8.69 2.62
N ALA A 164 13.93 8.94 1.48
CA ALA A 164 14.72 10.12 1.20
C ALA A 164 14.75 10.38 -0.31
N LEU A 165 15.02 11.63 -0.70
CA LEU A 165 15.23 12.00 -2.10
C LEU A 165 16.70 11.98 -2.46
N PHE A 166 16.99 11.85 -3.76
CA PHE A 166 18.32 11.70 -4.32
C PHE A 166 18.73 12.92 -5.14
N LYS A 167 20.02 13.23 -5.19
CA LYS A 167 20.59 14.18 -6.13
C LYS A 167 21.82 13.54 -6.76
N ASN A 168 21.85 13.42 -8.08
CA ASN A 168 22.94 12.77 -8.81
C ASN A 168 23.24 11.36 -8.28
N GLY A 169 22.20 10.60 -7.93
CA GLY A 169 22.33 9.25 -7.35
C GLY A 169 22.77 9.21 -5.88
N ILE A 170 22.98 10.35 -5.22
CA ILE A 170 23.40 10.41 -3.81
C ILE A 170 22.20 10.65 -2.90
N LYS A 171 22.03 9.77 -1.91
CA LYS A 171 21.05 9.92 -0.82
C LYS A 171 21.59 10.96 0.18
N GLY A 172 20.86 12.06 0.37
CA GLY A 172 21.25 13.15 1.27
C GLY A 172 20.36 13.30 2.49
N ASN A 173 20.47 14.44 3.18
CA ASN A 173 19.56 14.81 4.27
C ASN A 173 18.09 14.74 3.81
N ARG A 174 17.26 14.03 4.59
CA ARG A 174 15.84 13.80 4.29
C ARG A 174 15.01 15.09 4.31
N ASN A 175 15.49 16.15 4.96
CA ASN A 175 14.78 17.43 5.02
C ASN A 175 15.04 18.34 3.81
N ASP A 176 16.13 18.10 3.06
CA ASP A 176 16.46 18.91 1.89
C ASP A 176 15.78 18.31 0.65
N ILE A 177 14.79 19.03 0.11
CA ILE A 177 13.96 18.57 -1.02
C ILE A 177 14.37 19.24 -2.34
N ALA A 178 14.80 20.50 -2.29
CA ALA A 178 15.08 21.31 -3.47
C ALA A 178 16.15 20.66 -4.36
N GLY A 179 15.87 20.57 -5.67
CA GLY A 179 16.77 19.99 -6.66
C GLY A 179 17.02 18.48 -6.51
N LYS A 180 16.21 17.76 -5.72
CA LYS A 180 16.28 16.30 -5.57
C LYS A 180 15.13 15.59 -6.28
N GLU A 181 15.33 14.34 -6.62
CA GLU A 181 14.35 13.48 -7.29
C GLU A 181 13.99 12.27 -6.41
N ILE A 182 12.80 11.71 -6.66
CA ILE A 182 12.39 10.48 -5.98
C ILE A 182 12.92 9.29 -6.77
N VAL A 183 13.54 8.35 -6.06
CA VAL A 183 13.95 7.05 -6.60
C VAL A 183 13.67 6.02 -5.50
N GLY A 184 12.97 4.94 -5.82
CA GLY A 184 12.54 3.95 -4.83
C GLY A 184 11.53 2.95 -5.39
N ASN A 185 11.18 1.90 -4.65
CA ASN A 185 10.20 0.90 -5.11
C ASN A 185 8.90 1.57 -5.56
N PHE A 186 8.20 1.01 -6.54
CA PHE A 186 6.95 1.62 -7.03
C PHE A 186 5.90 0.61 -7.43
N ASP A 187 4.65 1.04 -7.35
CA ASP A 187 3.46 0.36 -7.86
C ASP A 187 2.90 1.14 -9.07
N ILE A 188 2.13 0.49 -9.94
CA ILE A 188 1.45 1.13 -11.07
C ILE A 188 -0.03 0.73 -11.08
N PHE A 189 -0.93 1.70 -11.08
CA PHE A 189 -2.36 1.46 -11.12
C PHE A 189 -2.97 2.02 -12.40
N HIS A 190 -3.76 1.21 -13.09
CA HIS A 190 -4.46 1.56 -14.33
C HIS A 190 -5.98 1.56 -14.10
N PRO A 191 -6.60 2.74 -13.86
CA PRO A 191 -8.04 2.85 -13.61
C PRO A 191 -8.89 2.41 -14.81
N ASP A 192 -10.04 1.79 -14.51
CA ASP A 192 -10.99 1.28 -15.51
C ASP A 192 -11.99 2.33 -16.02
N GLY A 193 -12.05 3.50 -15.39
CA GLY A 193 -13.03 4.55 -15.69
C GLY A 193 -14.24 4.57 -14.76
N GLU A 194 -14.36 3.60 -13.86
CA GLU A 194 -15.47 3.48 -12.92
C GLU A 194 -15.24 4.33 -11.67
N TYR A 195 -16.19 4.30 -10.74
CA TYR A 195 -16.17 5.14 -9.54
C TYR A 195 -15.62 4.40 -8.33
N LYS A 196 -14.85 5.12 -7.52
CA LYS A 196 -14.38 4.71 -6.17
C LYS A 196 -13.70 3.34 -6.13
N ARG A 197 -12.81 3.06 -7.09
CA ARG A 197 -11.92 1.90 -7.04
C ARG A 197 -10.84 2.13 -5.98
N LEU A 198 -10.69 1.18 -5.06
CA LEU A 198 -9.58 1.17 -4.10
C LEU A 198 -8.42 0.41 -4.71
N PHE A 199 -7.30 1.11 -4.93
CA PHE A 199 -6.03 0.50 -5.26
C PHE A 199 -5.15 0.44 -4.02
N ARG A 200 -4.72 -0.77 -3.68
CA ARG A 200 -3.87 -1.09 -2.53
C ARG A 200 -2.84 -2.13 -2.98
N PRO A 201 -1.53 -1.96 -2.68
CA PRO A 201 -0.54 -2.97 -2.97
C PRO A 201 -0.74 -4.22 -2.12
N LEU A 202 -0.27 -5.38 -2.61
CA LEU A 202 -0.32 -6.65 -1.91
C LEU A 202 0.64 -6.68 -0.71
N TRP A 203 1.64 -5.80 -0.71
CA TRP A 203 2.64 -5.74 0.36
C TRP A 203 2.78 -4.31 0.91
N LEU A 204 3.10 -4.22 2.19
CA LEU A 204 3.38 -2.95 2.87
C LEU A 204 4.57 -2.21 2.22
N ARG A 205 4.58 -0.88 2.36
CA ARG A 205 5.62 0.01 1.85
C ARG A 205 6.20 0.81 3.01
N THR A 206 7.52 0.97 3.01
CA THR A 206 8.22 1.88 3.92
C THR A 206 8.54 3.17 3.20
N TYR A 207 8.08 4.30 3.72
CA TYR A 207 8.28 5.59 3.08
C TYR A 207 8.20 6.78 4.05
N ARG A 208 8.86 7.86 3.66
CA ARG A 208 8.51 9.23 4.07
C ARG A 208 7.93 9.99 2.89
N PHE A 209 8.52 9.82 1.71
CA PHE A 209 8.11 10.46 0.48
C PHE A 209 7.34 9.49 -0.39
N VAL A 210 6.23 9.99 -0.96
CA VAL A 210 5.47 9.28 -1.98
C VAL A 210 5.27 10.20 -3.16
N GLN A 211 5.59 9.75 -4.38
CA GLN A 211 5.29 10.51 -5.59
C GLN A 211 4.23 9.80 -6.41
N LEU A 212 3.18 10.54 -6.75
CA LEU A 212 2.19 10.14 -7.74
C LEU A 212 2.60 10.75 -9.08
N ASP A 213 2.94 9.89 -10.05
CA ASP A 213 3.14 10.27 -11.45
C ASP A 213 1.94 9.78 -12.25
N ILE A 214 1.14 10.72 -12.73
CA ILE A 214 -0.19 10.49 -13.29
C ILE A 214 -0.19 10.92 -14.75
N ILE A 215 -0.55 10.00 -15.63
CA ILE A 215 -0.74 10.25 -17.06
C ILE A 215 -2.21 9.95 -17.38
N THR A 216 -2.98 10.97 -17.75
CA THR A 216 -4.38 10.79 -18.17
C THR A 216 -4.51 10.76 -19.69
N LYS A 217 -5.60 10.14 -20.16
CA LYS A 217 -5.99 10.14 -21.58
C LYS A 217 -7.25 10.98 -21.75
N ALA A 218 -8.17 10.59 -22.64
CA ALA A 218 -9.37 11.35 -22.95
C ALA A 218 -10.31 11.58 -21.74
N GLN A 219 -10.28 10.71 -20.73
CA GLN A 219 -11.09 10.87 -19.52
C GLN A 219 -10.24 11.48 -18.39
N PRO A 220 -10.73 12.53 -17.70
CA PRO A 220 -10.07 13.03 -16.49
C PRO A 220 -10.11 11.96 -15.40
N LEU A 221 -9.09 11.96 -14.53
CA LEU A 221 -9.00 11.09 -13.36
C LEU A 221 -9.38 11.88 -12.11
N VAL A 222 -10.08 11.26 -11.17
CA VAL A 222 -10.37 11.86 -9.86
C VAL A 222 -9.70 11.03 -8.77
N ILE A 223 -8.83 11.66 -7.99
CA ILE A 223 -8.35 11.11 -6.73
C ILE A 223 -9.38 11.49 -5.67
N ASN A 224 -10.17 10.50 -5.25
CA ASN A 224 -11.17 10.67 -4.20
C ASN A 224 -10.52 10.79 -2.83
N ASP A 225 -9.53 9.94 -2.56
CA ASP A 225 -8.77 9.97 -1.32
C ASP A 225 -7.40 9.30 -1.51
N PHE A 226 -6.43 9.69 -0.67
CA PHE A 226 -5.12 9.05 -0.58
C PHE A 226 -4.61 9.08 0.87
N TYR A 227 -4.32 7.90 1.42
CA TYR A 227 -3.82 7.73 2.79
C TYR A 227 -2.97 6.46 2.92
N GLY A 228 -2.26 6.30 4.03
CA GLY A 228 -1.62 5.04 4.39
C GLY A 228 -2.42 4.30 5.47
N MET A 229 -2.59 2.99 5.34
CA MET A 229 -2.99 2.11 6.44
C MET A 229 -1.73 1.67 7.18
N GLN A 230 -1.30 2.47 8.17
CA GLN A 230 -0.13 2.15 8.99
C GLN A 230 -0.34 0.82 9.66
N SER A 231 0.62 -0.09 9.51
CA SER A 231 0.50 -1.48 9.93
C SER A 231 1.68 -1.84 10.82
N GLY A 232 1.39 -2.40 12.00
CA GLY A 232 2.40 -2.81 12.97
C GLY A 232 1.81 -3.69 14.06
N TYR A 233 2.66 -4.39 14.81
CA TYR A 233 2.21 -5.06 16.03
C TYR A 233 1.82 -4.00 17.08
N PRO A 234 0.81 -4.26 17.91
CA PRO A 234 0.29 -3.27 18.85
C PRO A 234 1.20 -3.11 20.08
N PHE A 235 2.43 -2.65 19.87
CA PHE A 235 3.36 -2.31 20.94
C PHE A 235 2.78 -1.20 21.81
N LYS A 236 2.93 -1.36 23.13
CA LYS A 236 2.56 -0.34 24.12
C LYS A 236 3.83 0.25 24.69
N ALA A 237 3.91 1.59 24.73
CA ALA A 237 4.98 2.26 25.43
C ALA A 237 4.78 2.04 26.94
N VAL A 238 5.63 1.20 27.54
CA VAL A 238 5.59 0.88 28.99
C VAL A 238 6.68 1.61 29.79
N ALA A 239 7.51 2.38 29.10
CA ALA A 239 8.54 3.24 29.68
C ALA A 239 8.51 4.61 29.01
N SER A 240 8.99 5.62 29.72
CA SER A 240 9.16 6.98 29.22
C SER A 240 10.59 7.44 29.43
N PHE A 241 11.00 8.44 28.65
CA PHE A 241 12.29 9.09 28.74
C PHE A 241 12.07 10.61 28.71
N THR A 242 12.75 11.33 29.59
CA THR A 242 12.77 12.80 29.60
C THR A 242 14.19 13.29 29.88
N SER A 243 14.52 14.46 29.33
CA SER A 243 15.81 15.13 29.55
C SER A 243 15.61 16.65 29.47
N ASN A 244 16.51 17.40 30.09
CA ASN A 244 16.60 18.85 29.92
C ASN A 244 17.26 19.24 28.58
N ASP A 245 17.89 18.29 27.88
CA ASP A 245 18.29 18.44 26.48
C ASP A 245 17.13 18.02 25.57
N GLU A 246 16.43 19.02 25.00
CA GLU A 246 15.26 18.81 24.15
C GLU A 246 15.56 17.99 22.89
N SER A 247 16.81 17.99 22.41
CA SER A 247 17.20 17.24 21.20
C SER A 247 17.08 15.72 21.38
N LEU A 248 17.20 15.23 22.61
CA LEU A 248 17.08 13.80 22.91
C LEU A 248 15.64 13.29 22.77
N GLN A 249 14.64 14.18 22.83
CA GLN A 249 13.25 13.81 22.61
C GLN A 249 13.02 13.34 21.16
N ASP A 250 13.70 13.93 20.18
CA ASP A 250 13.60 13.50 18.78
C ASP A 250 14.24 12.13 18.56
N ILE A 251 15.36 11.85 19.24
CA ILE A 251 16.00 10.52 19.23
C ILE A 251 15.03 9.47 19.79
N TRP A 252 14.40 9.75 20.94
CA TRP A 252 13.38 8.89 21.52
C TRP A 252 12.21 8.65 20.56
N ASN A 253 11.69 9.71 19.95
CA ASN A 253 10.56 9.65 19.02
C ASN A 253 10.89 8.78 17.78
N VAL A 254 12.11 8.88 17.25
CA VAL A 254 12.58 8.04 16.14
C VAL A 254 12.70 6.57 16.58
N GLY A 255 13.27 6.32 17.76
CA GLY A 255 13.36 4.98 18.33
C GLY A 255 11.99 4.32 18.48
N TRP A 256 11.02 5.02 19.06
CA TRP A 256 9.66 4.53 19.22
C TRP A 256 8.98 4.21 17.87
N ARG A 257 9.08 5.12 16.89
CA ARG A 257 8.51 4.90 15.54
C ARG A 257 9.15 3.76 14.76
N THR A 258 10.38 3.37 15.12
CA THR A 258 11.09 2.27 14.45
C THR A 258 10.74 0.92 15.08
N ALA A 259 10.47 0.90 16.38
CA ALA A 259 10.11 -0.32 17.11
C ALA A 259 8.62 -0.69 17.01
N ALA A 260 7.73 0.33 16.98
CA ALA A 260 6.28 0.17 17.06
C ALA A 260 5.59 0.07 15.69
#